data_AF-A0A0D0AJY0-F1
#
_entry.id   AF-A0A0D0AJY0-F1
#
_cell.length_a   1.000
_cell.length_b   1.000
_cell.length_c   1.000
_cell.angle_alpha   90.00
_cell.angle_beta   90.00
_cell.angle_gamma   90.00
#
_symmetry.space_group_name_H-M   'P 1'
#
loop_
_entity.id
_entity.type
_entity.pdbx_description
1 polymer ?
#
loop_
_entity_poly.entity_id
_entity_poly.type
_entity_poly.pdbx_seq_one_letter_code
_entity_poly.pdbx_strand_id
1 'polypeptide(L)'
;IPLFKGATTKGYLMMREQPWRRFVILFSIASNNLRAHYMDRSGLIITRPISIIKNPTRLVDMLNTMSLANSKAHGMDPTMHM
;
A
#
# COMPACT_ATOMS: atom_id res chain seq x y z
N ILE A 1 -4.93 -17.58 -0.35
CA ILE A 1 -4.30 -16.26 -0.10
C ILE A 1 -2.82 -16.49 0.26
N PRO A 2 -1.84 -16.47 -0.69
CA PRO A 2 -0.43 -16.55 -0.29
C PRO A 2 0.53 -15.52 -0.91
N LEU A 3 0.12 -14.67 -1.86
CA LEU A 3 1.03 -13.68 -2.49
C LEU A 3 1.04 -12.30 -1.82
N PHE A 4 -0.02 -11.95 -1.08
CA PHE A 4 -0.07 -10.70 -0.34
C PHE A 4 0.86 -10.69 0.86
N LYS A 5 1.16 -11.85 1.49
CA LYS A 5 2.01 -11.93 2.68
C LYS A 5 3.41 -11.37 2.41
N GLY A 6 4.16 -11.84 1.42
CA GLY A 6 5.55 -11.38 1.22
C GLY A 6 5.72 -9.87 0.98
N ALA A 7 4.87 -9.27 0.15
CA ALA A 7 4.93 -7.83 -0.12
C ALA A 7 4.40 -6.98 1.04
N THR A 8 3.29 -7.39 1.67
CA THR A 8 2.79 -6.70 2.89
C THR A 8 3.76 -6.87 4.05
N THR A 9 4.40 -8.03 4.22
CA THR A 9 5.39 -8.28 5.27
C THR A 9 6.63 -7.42 5.05
N LYS A 10 7.16 -7.30 3.83
CA LYS A 10 8.33 -6.45 3.58
C LYS A 10 8.03 -4.96 3.75
N GLY A 11 6.91 -4.48 3.20
CA GLY A 11 6.46 -3.10 3.39
C GLY A 11 6.20 -2.79 4.87
N TYR A 12 5.47 -3.67 5.57
CA TYR A 12 5.20 -3.54 7.00
C TYR A 12 6.48 -3.59 7.86
N LEU A 13 7.40 -4.50 7.58
CA LEU A 13 8.68 -4.57 8.30
C LEU A 13 9.52 -3.31 8.08
N MET A 14 9.55 -2.78 6.86
CA MET A 14 10.24 -1.50 6.57
C MET A 14 9.58 -0.32 7.29
N MET A 15 8.25 -0.27 7.36
CA MET A 15 7.51 0.74 8.12
C MET A 15 7.75 0.65 9.62
N ARG A 16 7.77 -0.58 10.16
CA ARG A 16 7.97 -0.83 11.59
C ARG A 16 9.41 -0.55 12.03
N GLU A 17 10.40 -0.91 11.22
CA GLU A 17 11.81 -0.82 11.61
C GLU A 17 12.47 0.53 11.27
N GLN A 18 11.86 1.33 10.38
CA GLN A 18 12.40 2.64 9.98
C GLN A 18 11.32 3.73 10.01
N PRO A 19 10.83 4.13 11.20
CA PRO A 19 9.72 5.07 11.33
C PRO A 19 10.02 6.48 10.78
N TRP A 20 11.31 6.87 10.71
CA TRP A 20 11.74 8.15 10.11
C TRP A 20 11.75 8.15 8.57
N ARG A 21 11.50 6.99 7.94
CA ARG A 21 11.51 6.85 6.50
C ARG A 21 10.16 7.29 5.95
N ARG A 22 10.19 8.24 5.02
CA ARG A 22 8.98 8.73 4.33
C ARG A 22 8.67 7.80 3.17
N PHE A 23 7.42 7.37 3.09
CA PHE A 23 6.93 6.50 2.04
C PHE A 23 5.79 7.18 1.29
N VAL A 24 5.72 6.95 -0.01
CA VAL A 24 4.64 7.39 -0.87
C VAL A 24 3.90 6.15 -1.35
N ILE A 25 2.61 6.08 -1.05
CA ILE A 25 1.71 5.05 -1.58
C ILE A 25 1.00 5.64 -2.79
N LEU A 26 1.16 5.03 -3.97
CA LEU A 26 0.45 5.42 -5.19
C LEU A 26 -0.37 4.25 -5.71
N PHE A 27 -1.41 4.56 -6.47
CA PHE A 27 -2.19 3.57 -7.20
C PHE A 27 -2.27 3.97 -8.66
N SER A 28 -2.15 2.99 -9.56
CA SER A 28 -2.31 3.21 -10.99
C SER A 28 -3.39 2.30 -11.53
N ILE A 29 -4.24 2.86 -12.38
CA ILE A 29 -5.26 2.11 -13.12
C ILE A 29 -4.86 2.13 -14.59
N ALA A 30 -4.66 0.95 -15.17
CA ALA A 30 -4.35 0.79 -16.59
C ALA A 30 -5.02 -0.47 -17.13
N SER A 31 -5.73 -0.35 -18.26
CA SER A 31 -6.41 -1.48 -18.92
C SER A 31 -7.28 -2.31 -17.95
N ASN A 32 -8.11 -1.66 -17.14
CA ASN A 32 -8.94 -2.29 -16.10
C ASN A 32 -8.18 -3.09 -15.03
N ASN A 33 -6.87 -2.83 -14.88
CA ASN A 33 -6.05 -3.40 -13.83
C ASN A 33 -5.59 -2.32 -12.86
N LEU A 34 -5.73 -2.63 -11.58
CA LEU A 34 -5.25 -1.83 -10.48
C LEU A 34 -3.88 -2.33 -10.02
N ARG A 35 -2.95 -1.41 -9.76
CA ARG A 35 -1.68 -1.70 -9.09
C ARG A 35 -1.47 -0.73 -7.94
N ALA A 36 -0.91 -1.24 -6.84
CA ALA A 36 -0.40 -0.44 -5.76
C ALA A 36 1.12 -0.28 -5.91
N HIS A 37 1.60 0.90 -5.59
CA HIS A 37 2.99 1.31 -5.66
C HIS A 37 3.39 1.78 -4.28
N TYR A 38 4.51 1.29 -3.80
CA TYR A 38 5.06 1.66 -2.51
C TYR A 38 6.48 2.16 -2.75
N MET A 39 6.67 3.48 -2.64
CA MET A 39 7.91 4.16 -2.97
C MET A 39 8.53 4.80 -1.73
N ASP A 40 9.86 4.75 -1.63
CA ASP A 40 10.65 5.55 -0.73
C ASP A 40 12.00 5.95 -1.35
N ARG A 41 12.89 6.54 -0.53
CA ARG A 41 14.23 6.97 -0.98
C ARG A 41 15.15 5.84 -1.44
N SER A 42 14.88 4.56 -1.16
CA SER A 42 15.70 3.45 -1.68
C SER A 42 15.02 2.63 -2.77
N GLY A 43 13.79 2.94 -3.16
CA GLY A 43 13.19 2.30 -4.33
C GLY A 43 11.68 2.25 -4.34
N LEU A 44 11.17 1.44 -5.27
CA LEU A 44 9.76 1.29 -5.58
C LEU A 44 9.41 -0.21 -5.61
N ILE A 45 8.39 -0.58 -4.85
CA ILE A 45 7.75 -1.90 -4.90
C ILE A 45 6.40 -1.74 -5.59
N ILE A 46 6.14 -2.54 -6.62
CA ILE A 46 4.87 -2.53 -7.35
C ILE A 46 4.18 -3.87 -7.17
N THR A 47 2.90 -3.87 -6.82
CA THR A 47 2.11 -5.10 -6.73
C THR A 47 1.80 -5.65 -8.10
N ARG A 48 1.47 -6.96 -8.15
CA ARG A 48 0.90 -7.54 -9.36
C ARG A 48 -0.42 -6.84 -9.73
N PRO A 49 -0.74 -6.75 -11.03
CA PRO A 49 -2.01 -6.18 -11.48
C PRO A 49 -3.19 -6.99 -10.93
N ILE A 50 -4.21 -6.28 -10.45
CA ILE A 50 -5.48 -6.84 -10.00
C ILE A 50 -6.55 -6.38 -10.99
N SER A 51 -7.23 -7.30 -11.65
CA SER A 51 -8.33 -6.95 -12.55
C SER A 51 -9.51 -6.39 -11.75
N ILE A 52 -9.90 -5.17 -12.08
CA ILE A 52 -11.04 -4.46 -11.47
C ILE A 52 -12.35 -5.14 -11.86
N ILE A 53 -12.47 -5.61 -13.11
CA ILE A 53 -13.67 -6.31 -13.58
C ILE A 53 -13.88 -7.62 -12.80
N LYS A 54 -12.82 -8.39 -12.57
CA LYS A 54 -12.91 -9.66 -11.84
C LYS A 54 -13.06 -9.48 -10.34
N ASN A 55 -12.60 -8.36 -9.78
CA ASN A 55 -12.63 -8.08 -8.35
C ASN A 55 -12.93 -6.59 -8.08
N PRO A 56 -14.16 -6.12 -8.34
CA PRO A 56 -14.51 -4.70 -8.25
C PRO A 56 -14.40 -4.16 -6.83
N THR A 57 -14.64 -5.01 -5.82
CA THR A 57 -14.52 -4.67 -4.41
C THR A 57 -13.10 -4.22 -4.03
N ARG A 58 -12.07 -4.73 -4.70
CA ARG A 58 -10.67 -4.36 -4.40
C ARG A 58 -10.36 -2.90 -4.67
N LEU A 59 -11.02 -2.31 -5.66
CA LEU A 59 -10.87 -0.87 -5.94
C LEU A 59 -11.51 -0.04 -4.82
N VAL A 60 -12.70 -0.45 -4.37
CA VAL A 60 -13.41 0.21 -3.27
C VAL A 60 -12.64 0.08 -1.96
N ASP A 61 -12.15 -1.12 -1.64
CA ASP A 61 -11.33 -1.38 -0.45
C ASP A 61 -10.07 -0.50 -0.46
N MET A 62 -9.44 -0.36 -1.62
CA MET A 62 -8.27 0.51 -1.79
C MET A 62 -8.60 1.97 -1.52
N LEU A 63 -9.67 2.50 -2.14
CA LEU A 63 -10.10 3.88 -1.93
C LEU A 63 -10.44 4.12 -0.47
N ASN A 64 -11.24 3.24 0.14
CA ASN A 64 -11.61 3.31 1.56
C ASN A 64 -10.38 3.27 2.46
N THR A 65 -9.41 2.40 2.17
CA THR A 65 -8.18 2.34 2.95
C THR A 65 -7.42 3.66 2.84
N MET A 66 -7.30 4.26 1.66
CA MET A 66 -6.61 5.55 1.50
C MET A 66 -7.31 6.74 2.15
N SER A 67 -8.64 6.81 2.06
CA SER A 67 -9.39 7.99 2.48
C SER A 67 -9.81 7.96 3.94
N LEU A 68 -10.05 6.76 4.49
CA LEU A 68 -10.69 6.60 5.80
C LEU A 68 -9.85 5.82 6.82
N ALA A 69 -8.76 5.16 6.41
CA ALA A 69 -7.97 4.40 7.38
C ALA A 69 -7.17 5.34 8.28
N ASN A 70 -7.04 4.94 9.54
CA ASN A 70 -6.20 5.64 10.50
C ASN A 70 -4.72 5.53 10.06
N SER A 71 -3.89 6.53 10.40
CA SER A 71 -2.44 6.55 10.17
C SER A 71 -1.75 5.25 10.61
N LYS A 72 -2.19 4.64 11.72
CA LYS A 72 -1.70 3.34 12.19
C LYS A 72 -1.97 2.19 11.19
N ALA A 73 -3.13 2.19 10.53
CA ALA A 73 -3.47 1.20 9.51
C ALA A 73 -2.66 1.40 8.22
N HIS A 74 -2.18 2.62 7.98
CA HIS A 74 -1.19 2.91 6.94
C HIS A 74 0.22 2.47 7.32
N GLY A 75 0.47 1.98 8.54
CA GLY A 75 1.81 1.67 9.03
C GLY A 75 2.63 2.91 9.39
N MET A 76 2.00 4.07 9.58
CA MET A 76 2.69 5.25 10.10
C MET A 76 3.01 5.06 11.58
N ASP A 77 4.16 5.58 12.00
CA ASP A 77 4.55 5.60 13.41
C ASP A 77 3.50 6.39 14.23
N PRO A 78 2.88 5.78 15.25
CA PRO A 78 1.91 6.48 16.11
C PRO A 78 2.52 7.66 16.90
N THR A 79 3.84 7.75 17.00
CA THR A 79 4.57 8.87 17.61
C THR A 79 4.88 9.99 16.60
N MET A 80 4.55 9.82 15.32
CA MET A 80 4.69 10.86 14.32
C MET A 80 3.66 11.96 14.57
N HIS A 81 4.11 13.09 15.12
CA HIS A 81 3.33 14.30 15.23
C HIS A 81 3.38 15.06 13.90
N MET A 82 2.22 15.47 13.36
CA MET A 82 2.14 16.40 12.23
C MET A 82 2.45 17.83 12.67
#